data_AF-A0A968PE12-F1
#
_entry.id   AF-A0A968PE12-F1
#
_cell.length_a   1.000
_cell.length_b   1.000
_cell.length_c   1.000
_cell.angle_alpha   90.00
_cell.angle_beta   90.00
_cell.angle_gamma   90.00
#
_symmetry.space_group_name_H-M   'P 1'
#
loop_
_entity.id
_entity.type
_entity.pdbx_description
1 polymer ?
#
loop_
_entity_poly.entity_id
_entity_poly.type
_entity_poly.pdbx_seq_one_letter_code
_entity_poly.pdbx_strand_id
1 'polypeptide(L)'
;MTDVVPTFNGTSATVKTGAAMNSVVLKFTDNTTQQFGGLTSTSGTFSGTGVYAGKTIAGMWVKTGGGDSTSFGTYYGADGSGGTECTLDFFLRRTSPDRVQFPYRHQH
;
A
#
# COMPACT_ATOMS: atom_id res chain seq x y z
N MET A 1 8.21 -4.88 -16.25
CA MET A 1 7.27 -4.98 -15.12
C MET A 1 7.68 -3.94 -14.10
N THR A 2 6.97 -2.82 -14.04
CA THR A 2 7.10 -1.83 -12.95
C THR A 2 6.09 -2.20 -11.88
N ASP A 3 6.53 -3.03 -10.96
CA ASP A 3 5.76 -3.42 -9.78
C ASP A 3 5.77 -2.27 -8.76
N VAL A 4 4.61 -1.96 -8.21
CA VAL A 4 4.42 -0.96 -7.14
C VAL A 4 3.88 -1.70 -5.93
N VAL A 5 4.70 -1.77 -4.89
CA VAL A 5 4.41 -2.52 -3.67
C VAL A 5 4.14 -1.54 -2.53
N PRO A 6 2.87 -1.21 -2.29
CA PRO A 6 2.45 -0.52 -1.08
C PRO A 6 2.45 -1.48 0.13
N THR A 7 2.78 -0.97 1.30
CA THR A 7 2.69 -1.68 2.58
C THR A 7 2.13 -0.71 3.61
N PHE A 8 1.01 -1.08 4.21
CA PHE A 8 0.34 -0.26 5.21
C PHE A 8 0.52 -0.86 6.60
N ASN A 9 0.83 -0.02 7.57
CA ASN A 9 0.99 -0.37 8.98
C ASN A 9 0.08 0.52 9.86
N GLY A 10 -1.19 0.63 9.48
CA GLY A 10 -2.20 1.44 10.16
C GLY A 10 -2.00 2.95 9.99
N THR A 11 -0.98 3.51 10.63
CA THR A 11 -0.68 4.96 10.63
C THR A 11 0.50 5.36 9.73
N SER A 12 1.23 4.37 9.22
CA SER A 12 2.32 4.56 8.26
C SER A 12 2.13 3.71 7.01
N ALA A 13 2.59 4.25 5.89
CA ALA A 13 2.48 3.68 4.55
C ALA A 13 3.87 3.70 3.90
N THR A 14 4.42 2.52 3.63
CA THR A 14 5.66 2.38 2.88
C THR A 14 5.32 1.98 1.44
N VAL A 15 5.93 2.65 0.47
CA VAL A 15 5.77 2.31 -0.94
C VAL A 15 7.14 2.06 -1.55
N LYS A 16 7.23 0.99 -2.36
CA LYS A 16 8.39 0.67 -3.18
C LYS A 16 7.95 0.51 -4.62
N THR A 17 8.72 1.06 -5.54
CA THR A 17 8.40 1.10 -6.97
C THR A 17 9.66 0.83 -7.78
N GLY A 18 9.53 0.22 -8.96
CA GLY A 18 10.64 0.05 -9.88
C GLY A 18 11.10 1.32 -10.61
N ALA A 19 10.39 2.45 -10.45
CA ALA A 19 10.64 3.71 -11.15
C ALA A 19 10.55 4.90 -10.18
N ALA A 20 11.16 6.04 -10.49
CA ALA A 20 11.08 7.22 -9.63
C ALA A 20 9.62 7.68 -9.44
N MET A 21 9.19 7.78 -8.19
CA MET A 21 7.89 8.35 -7.82
C MET A 21 7.96 9.86 -7.91
N ASN A 22 6.95 10.52 -8.48
CA ASN A 22 6.87 11.99 -8.55
C ASN A 22 5.95 12.57 -7.45
N SER A 23 4.84 11.89 -7.17
CA SER A 23 3.90 12.29 -6.13
C SER A 23 3.20 11.09 -5.49
N VAL A 24 2.93 11.21 -4.19
CA VAL A 24 2.18 10.26 -3.38
C VAL A 24 1.07 11.01 -2.65
N VAL A 25 -0.15 10.49 -2.64
CA VAL A 25 -1.26 11.06 -1.87
C VAL A 25 -1.74 10.02 -0.87
N LEU A 26 -1.77 10.34 0.41
CA LEU A 26 -2.36 9.48 1.44
C LEU A 26 -3.86 9.79 1.57
N LYS A 27 -4.69 8.75 1.67
CA LYS A 27 -6.10 8.82 2.08
C LYS A 27 -6.21 8.33 3.52
N PHE A 28 -6.85 9.10 4.38
CA PHE A 28 -7.17 8.68 5.74
C PHE A 28 -8.60 8.14 5.82
N THR A 29 -8.90 7.40 6.89
CA THR A 29 -10.25 6.86 7.16
C THR A 29 -11.32 7.94 7.31
N ASP A 30 -10.91 9.15 7.71
CA ASP A 30 -11.72 10.35 7.85
C ASP A 30 -12.06 11.03 6.49
N ASN A 31 -11.76 10.36 5.37
CA ASN A 31 -11.81 10.90 4.00
C ASN A 31 -10.89 12.10 3.71
N THR A 32 -10.07 12.52 4.67
CA THR A 32 -9.04 13.54 4.40
C THR A 32 -7.90 12.96 3.57
N THR A 33 -7.22 13.82 2.83
CA THR A 33 -6.07 13.43 2.01
C THR A 33 -4.86 14.33 2.25
N GLN A 34 -3.67 13.74 2.26
CA GLN A 34 -2.42 14.48 2.35
C GLN A 34 -1.52 14.15 1.15
N GLN A 35 -1.19 15.17 0.36
CA GLN A 35 -0.33 15.02 -0.81
C GLN A 35 1.13 15.31 -0.45
N PHE A 36 2.03 14.45 -0.95
CA PHE A 36 3.46 14.59 -0.97
C PHE A 36 3.90 14.69 -2.43
N GLY A 37 4.48 15.83 -2.81
CA GLY A 37 5.01 16.08 -4.15
C GLY A 37 6.52 16.28 -4.14
N GLY A 38 7.12 16.35 -5.33
CA GLY A 38 8.57 16.57 -5.48
C GLY A 38 9.41 15.37 -5.05
N LEU A 39 8.84 14.18 -5.14
CA LEU A 39 9.57 12.95 -4.86
C LEU A 39 10.41 12.60 -6.10
N THR A 40 11.59 12.04 -5.86
CA THR A 40 12.46 11.48 -6.90
C THR A 40 12.96 10.08 -6.53
N SER A 41 12.54 9.60 -5.36
CA SER A 41 12.93 8.30 -4.81
C SER A 41 12.08 7.18 -5.41
N THR A 42 12.66 5.99 -5.47
CA THR A 42 11.97 4.74 -5.85
C THR A 42 11.30 4.05 -4.66
N SER A 43 11.58 4.50 -3.43
CA SER A 43 10.93 4.04 -2.20
C SER A 43 10.78 5.18 -1.20
N GLY A 44 9.75 5.12 -0.36
CA GLY A 44 9.55 6.07 0.73
C GLY A 44 8.57 5.56 1.77
N THR A 45 8.74 6.04 3.01
CA THR A 45 7.76 5.84 4.08
C THR A 45 7.06 7.16 4.33
N PHE A 46 5.73 7.12 4.25
CA PHE A 46 4.86 8.26 4.41
C PHE A 46 3.91 8.01 5.58
N SER A 47 3.69 9.05 6.37
CA SER A 47 2.76 9.05 7.49
C SER A 47 2.08 10.41 7.55
N GLY A 48 0.87 10.44 8.10
CA GLY A 48 0.21 11.73 8.32
C GLY A 48 1.05 12.62 9.22
N THR A 49 1.09 13.92 8.91
CA THR A 49 1.82 14.92 9.71
C THR A 49 0.87 15.99 10.25
N GLY A 50 1.26 16.67 11.33
CA GLY A 50 0.44 17.71 11.97
C GLY A 50 -0.93 17.18 12.42
N VAL A 51 -2.01 17.75 11.89
CA VAL A 51 -3.40 17.35 12.20
C VAL A 51 -3.74 15.93 11.69
N TYR A 52 -2.92 15.38 10.80
CA TYR A 52 -3.08 14.02 10.26
C TYR A 52 -2.17 13.01 10.98
N ALA A 53 -1.34 13.45 11.94
CA ALA A 53 -0.46 12.56 12.69
C ALA A 53 -1.27 11.56 13.52
N GLY A 54 -0.92 10.28 13.42
CA GLY A 54 -1.62 9.20 14.12
C GLY A 54 -2.97 8.80 13.50
N LYS A 55 -3.40 9.43 12.40
CA LYS A 55 -4.62 8.99 11.69
C LYS A 55 -4.38 7.69 10.94
N THR A 56 -5.42 6.84 10.93
CA THR A 56 -5.40 5.59 10.16
C THR A 56 -5.47 5.88 8.67
N ILE A 57 -4.55 5.28 7.93
CA ILE A 57 -4.45 5.37 6.48
C ILE A 57 -5.40 4.33 5.88
N ALA A 58 -6.37 4.81 5.10
CA ALA A 58 -7.30 3.98 4.34
C ALA A 58 -6.69 3.53 2.99
N GLY A 59 -5.78 4.33 2.42
CA GLY A 59 -5.06 3.97 1.21
C GLY A 59 -4.10 5.06 0.75
N MET A 60 -3.49 4.87 -0.41
CA MET A 60 -2.62 5.86 -1.03
C MET A 60 -2.71 5.85 -2.55
N TRP A 61 -2.49 6.99 -3.19
CA TRP A 61 -2.26 7.09 -4.63
C TRP A 61 -0.79 7.30 -4.90
N VAL A 62 -0.23 6.55 -5.83
CA VAL A 62 1.19 6.62 -6.21
C VAL A 62 1.28 6.98 -7.68
N LYS A 63 1.97 8.08 -7.99
CA LYS A 63 2.26 8.51 -9.35
C LYS A 63 3.72 8.24 -9.70
N THR A 64 3.94 7.26 -10.57
CA THR A 64 5.24 6.90 -11.14
C THR A 64 5.36 7.47 -12.55
N GLY A 65 6.49 8.11 -12.88
CA GLY A 65 6.72 8.71 -14.20
C GLY A 65 6.18 10.14 -14.33
N GLY A 66 7.03 11.01 -14.87
CA GLY A 66 6.76 12.44 -15.10
C GLY A 66 5.83 12.72 -16.27
N GLY A 67 4.71 11.99 -16.37
CA GLY A 67 3.65 12.31 -17.33
C GLY A 67 2.69 13.35 -16.76
N ASP A 68 2.47 14.44 -17.51
CA ASP A 68 1.54 15.55 -17.24
C ASP A 68 0.04 15.16 -17.25
N SER A 69 -0.29 13.91 -16.91
CA SER A 69 -1.68 13.52 -16.73
C SER A 69 -2.18 14.11 -15.41
N THR A 70 -3.26 14.88 -15.46
CA THR A 70 -4.03 15.47 -14.33
C THR A 70 -4.63 14.44 -13.36
N SER A 71 -4.14 13.20 -13.39
CA SER A 71 -4.68 12.02 -12.73
C SER A 71 -3.87 11.67 -11.49
N PHE A 72 -4.57 11.33 -10.41
CA PHE A 72 -4.02 10.85 -9.15
C PHE A 72 -3.47 9.42 -9.27
N GLY A 73 -2.43 9.19 -10.07
CA GLY A 73 -1.68 7.93 -10.14
C GLY A 73 -2.52 6.63 -10.10
N THR A 74 -1.95 5.58 -9.52
CA THR A 74 -2.67 4.34 -9.18
C THR A 74 -3.04 4.35 -7.71
N TYR A 75 -4.29 4.01 -7.37
CA TYR A 75 -4.76 3.86 -5.98
C TYR A 75 -4.42 2.48 -5.43
N TYR A 76 -4.03 2.47 -4.16
CA TYR A 76 -3.74 1.27 -3.37
C TYR A 76 -4.46 1.40 -2.02
N GLY A 77 -5.44 0.54 -1.77
CA GLY A 77 -6.16 0.45 -0.50
C GLY A 77 -5.36 -0.32 0.56
N ALA A 78 -5.45 0.12 1.81
CA ALA A 78 -4.82 -0.59 2.93
C ALA A 78 -5.44 -1.99 3.17
N ASP A 79 -6.69 -2.16 2.73
CA ASP A 79 -7.43 -3.42 2.71
C ASP A 79 -7.07 -4.32 1.52
N GLY A 80 -6.11 -3.92 0.68
CA GLY A 80 -5.76 -4.63 -0.56
C GLY A 80 -6.58 -4.20 -1.78
N SER A 81 -7.56 -3.30 -1.61
CA SER A 81 -8.33 -2.72 -2.72
C SER A 81 -7.52 -1.66 -3.45
N GLY A 82 -6.64 -2.06 -4.36
CA GLY A 82 -6.00 -1.14 -5.31
C GLY A 82 -4.69 -1.65 -5.87
N GLY A 83 -4.50 -1.42 -7.17
CA GLY A 83 -3.40 -1.91 -8.00
C GLY A 83 -3.88 -2.16 -9.43
N THR A 84 -2.97 -2.16 -10.41
CA THR A 84 -3.25 -2.51 -11.82
C THR A 84 -3.57 -4.00 -12.00
N GLU A 85 -3.36 -4.80 -10.96
CA GLU A 85 -3.66 -6.21 -10.91
C GLU A 85 -4.88 -6.47 -10.05
N CYS A 86 -6.04 -6.49 -10.71
CA CYS A 86 -7.09 -7.43 -10.38
C CYS A 86 -6.55 -8.87 -10.53
N THR A 87 -5.68 -9.32 -9.63
CA THR A 87 -5.27 -10.72 -9.57
C THR A 87 -5.18 -11.11 -8.10
N LEU A 88 -6.32 -11.45 -7.50
CA LEU A 88 -6.54 -12.70 -6.77
C LEU A 88 -5.40 -13.32 -5.91
N ASP A 89 -4.44 -12.57 -5.39
CA ASP A 89 -3.34 -13.09 -4.55
C ASP A 89 -3.39 -12.57 -3.10
N PHE A 90 -4.34 -11.68 -2.78
CA PHE A 90 -4.54 -11.15 -1.43
C PHE A 90 -4.92 -12.23 -0.39
N PHE A 91 -5.41 -13.40 -0.81
CA PHE A 91 -5.96 -14.41 0.11
C PHE A 91 -4.97 -15.50 0.58
N LEU A 92 -3.70 -15.53 0.16
CA LEU A 92 -2.78 -16.62 0.55
C LEU A 92 -1.66 -16.28 1.55
N ARG A 93 -1.49 -15.03 2.00
CA ARG A 93 -0.29 -14.71 2.82
C ARG A 93 -0.44 -13.86 4.09
N ARG A 94 -1.62 -13.71 4.70
CA ARG A 94 -1.68 -13.24 6.11
C ARG A 94 -2.76 -13.93 6.94
N THR A 95 -2.42 -15.12 7.43
CA THR A 95 -2.57 -15.63 8.81
C THR A 95 -2.33 -17.14 8.71
N SER A 96 -1.14 -17.65 9.04
CA SER A 96 -0.86 -18.00 10.43
C SER A 96 0.64 -18.26 10.62
N PRO A 97 1.34 -17.53 11.49
CA PRO A 97 2.59 -18.00 12.06
C PRO A 97 2.26 -18.94 13.23
N ASP A 98 2.72 -20.18 13.11
CA ASP A 98 3.07 -21.11 14.18
C ASP A 98 2.05 -21.37 15.33
N ARG A 99 1.36 -22.52 15.27
CA ARG A 99 1.21 -23.36 16.47
C ARG A 99 0.83 -24.83 16.14
N VAL A 100 1.85 -25.69 16.23
CA VAL A 100 1.90 -26.88 17.12
C VAL A 100 0.82 -27.98 17.00
N GLN A 101 1.29 -29.19 16.65
CA GLN A 101 0.82 -30.55 17.06
C GLN A 101 -0.53 -31.06 16.51
N PHE A 102 -0.74 -32.31 16.08
CA PHE A 102 -0.01 -33.60 16.19
C PHE A 102 -0.70 -34.66 15.26
N PRO A 103 -0.28 -35.94 15.20
CA PRO A 103 -0.24 -36.75 13.98
C PRO A 103 -1.45 -37.69 13.76
N TYR A 104 -1.46 -38.29 12.56
CA TYR A 104 -1.98 -39.63 12.23
C TYR A 104 -3.47 -39.93 12.46
N ARG A 105 -4.24 -40.14 11.37
CA ARG A 105 -5.17 -41.28 11.33
C ARG A 105 -5.53 -41.72 9.91
N HIS A 106 -5.21 -42.99 9.69
CA HIS A 106 -5.60 -43.94 8.66
C HIS A 106 -7.13 -44.02 8.44
N GLN A 107 -7.50 -44.70 7.34
CA GLN A 107 -8.75 -45.43 7.03
C GLN A 107 -9.73 -44.69 6.10
N HIS A 108 -10.34 -45.32 5.09
CA HIS A 108 -10.47 -46.74 4.73
C HIS A 108 -10.70 -46.84 3.22
#